data_AF-A0AAW0IZ40-F1
#
_entry.id   AF-A0AAW0IZ40-F1
#
_cell.length_a   1.000
_cell.length_b   1.000
_cell.length_c   1.000
_cell.angle_alpha   90.00
_cell.angle_beta   90.00
_cell.angle_gamma   90.00
#
_symmetry.space_group_name_H-M   'P 1'
#
loop_
_entity.id
_entity.type
_entity.pdbx_description
1 polymer ?
#
loop_
_entity_poly.entity_id
_entity_poly.type
_entity_poly.pdbx_seq_one_letter_code
_entity_poly.pdbx_strand_id
1 'polypeptide(L)'
;MDSNTHNSIHEHRHGHVLQVEKVLHMTSGVGENSYFQNSALQKTVISKVRPVLEGTVRALYSKENFPRYFSVADLGCSSGPNTLIVTYEMIDAIVGLCRETGHSPPELTVFLNDLPSNDFNTNFKLLPDFYAMLKKEKGNDVGPCFIAGMPGSFYGRLFPSKSLDFVHSSYSVHWLSKVSIFTLKNIIALQLVNDL
;
A
#
# COMPACT_ATOMS: atom_id res chain seq x y z
N MET A 1 53.66 19.43 39.42
CA MET A 1 53.96 18.28 38.54
C MET A 1 52.64 17.59 38.27
N ASP A 2 52.25 17.67 36.99
CA ASP A 2 51.29 16.89 36.22
C ASP A 2 49.81 16.98 36.65
N SER A 3 48.98 17.86 36.06
CA SER A 3 48.38 17.80 34.71
C SER A 3 47.67 16.48 34.39
N ASN A 4 46.34 16.47 34.44
CA ASN A 4 45.52 16.14 33.25
C ASN A 4 44.02 16.35 33.50
N THR A 5 43.53 17.42 32.91
CA THR A 5 42.21 17.55 32.30
C THR A 5 41.79 16.29 31.55
N HIS A 6 40.63 15.73 31.86
CA HIS A 6 39.88 14.92 30.91
C HIS A 6 38.61 15.65 30.51
N ASN A 7 38.76 16.37 29.39
CA ASN A 7 37.71 16.96 28.61
C ASN A 7 36.74 15.89 28.10
N SER A 8 35.47 16.26 28.13
CA SER A 8 34.37 15.72 27.34
C SER A 8 34.77 15.31 25.93
N ILE A 9 34.48 14.06 25.56
CA ILE A 9 34.13 13.70 24.18
C ILE A 9 32.90 12.78 24.26
N HIS A 10 31.72 13.40 24.24
CA HIS A 10 30.53 12.74 23.72
C HIS A 10 30.76 12.46 22.23
N GLU A 11 31.13 11.23 21.88
CA GLU A 11 31.09 10.78 20.49
C GLU A 11 29.63 10.67 20.04
N HIS A 12 29.12 11.73 19.41
CA HIS A 12 27.96 11.66 18.53
C HIS A 12 28.32 10.81 17.29
N ARG A 13 28.12 9.50 17.37
CA ARG A 13 27.99 8.67 16.16
C ARG A 13 26.56 8.76 15.62
N HIS A 14 26.26 9.86 14.95
CA HIS A 14 25.15 9.90 13.99
C HIS A 14 25.59 9.09 12.76
N GLY A 15 25.45 7.77 12.83
CA GLY A 15 25.38 6.97 11.62
C GLY A 15 24.16 7.43 10.82
N HIS A 16 24.35 7.83 9.57
CA HIS A 16 23.25 8.13 8.65
C HIS A 16 22.42 6.85 8.46
N VAL A 17 21.40 6.67 9.30
CA VAL A 17 20.39 5.63 9.09
C VAL A 17 19.57 6.11 7.89
N LEU A 18 19.76 5.47 6.73
CA LEU A 18 18.90 5.64 5.57
C LEU A 18 17.45 5.44 6.02
N GLN A 19 16.67 6.52 5.98
CA GLN A 19 15.22 6.44 6.22
C GLN A 19 14.61 5.83 4.96
N VAL A 20 14.44 4.50 4.97
CA VAL A 20 13.86 3.71 3.87
C VAL A 20 12.54 4.35 3.40
N GLU A 21 11.74 4.86 4.33
CA GLU A 21 10.45 5.53 4.10
C GLU A 21 10.51 6.78 3.20
N LYS A 22 11.70 7.39 3.04
CA LYS A 22 11.91 8.58 2.20
C LYS A 22 12.45 8.28 0.80
N VAL A 23 12.93 7.07 0.58
CA VAL A 23 13.70 6.70 -0.62
C VAL A 23 13.07 5.53 -1.35
N LEU A 24 12.40 4.63 -0.63
CA LEU A 24 11.73 3.49 -1.22
C LEU A 24 10.39 3.93 -1.82
N HIS A 25 10.29 3.87 -3.13
CA HIS A 25 9.04 3.96 -3.86
C HIS A 25 9.22 3.28 -5.23
N MET A 26 8.11 2.90 -5.85
CA MET A 26 8.15 2.45 -7.24
C MET A 26 8.46 3.62 -8.18
N THR A 27 9.05 3.33 -9.34
CA THR A 27 9.39 4.37 -10.34
C THR A 27 8.14 5.14 -10.76
N SER A 28 8.10 6.43 -10.42
CA SER A 28 6.95 7.31 -10.62
C SER A 28 6.71 7.67 -12.09
N GLY A 29 5.55 8.29 -12.36
CA GLY A 29 5.19 8.80 -13.68
C GLY A 29 4.59 7.77 -14.63
N VAL A 30 4.49 8.14 -15.91
CA VAL A 30 3.83 7.36 -16.99
C VAL A 30 4.78 7.00 -18.15
N GLY A 31 6.07 7.34 -18.03
CA GLY A 31 7.09 7.06 -19.04
C GLY A 31 7.42 5.58 -19.17
N GLU A 32 8.19 5.19 -20.19
CA GLU A 32 8.46 3.78 -20.54
C GLU A 32 9.03 2.95 -19.37
N ASN A 33 9.84 3.54 -18.49
CA ASN A 33 10.44 2.84 -17.34
C ASN A 33 9.63 2.97 -16.04
N SER A 34 8.46 3.59 -16.09
CA SER A 34 7.60 3.76 -14.91
C SER A 34 6.96 2.43 -14.50
N TYR A 35 6.61 2.33 -13.23
CA TYR A 35 5.79 1.21 -12.75
C TYR A 35 4.42 1.16 -13.43
N PHE A 36 3.89 2.31 -13.86
CA PHE A 36 2.66 2.41 -14.64
C PHE A 36 2.70 1.50 -15.88
N GLN A 37 3.82 1.45 -16.60
CA GLN A 37 3.97 0.67 -17.85
C GLN A 37 4.46 -0.77 -17.62
N ASN A 38 5.17 -1.05 -16.52
CA ASN A 38 5.90 -2.33 -16.34
C ASN A 38 5.32 -3.27 -15.28
N SER A 39 4.03 -3.13 -14.95
CA SER A 39 3.43 -3.82 -13.80
C SER A 39 2.47 -4.97 -14.17
N ALA A 40 2.66 -5.58 -15.35
CA ALA A 40 1.82 -6.67 -15.87
C ALA A 40 1.83 -7.93 -14.98
N LEU A 41 2.95 -8.22 -14.31
CA LEU A 41 3.07 -9.36 -13.40
C LEU A 41 2.17 -9.19 -12.17
N GLN A 42 2.18 -8.01 -11.56
CA GLN A 42 1.37 -7.70 -10.39
C GLN A 42 -0.12 -7.76 -10.75
N LYS A 43 -0.51 -7.25 -11.92
CA LYS A 43 -1.88 -7.40 -12.44
C LYS A 43 -2.31 -8.86 -12.54
N THR A 44 -1.45 -9.74 -13.05
CA THR A 44 -1.74 -11.17 -13.16
C THR A 44 -1.87 -11.84 -11.79
N VAL A 45 -1.04 -11.45 -10.83
CA VAL A 45 -1.15 -11.99 -9.46
C VAL A 45 -2.44 -11.54 -8.80
N ILE A 46 -2.83 -10.26 -8.94
CA ILE A 46 -4.09 -9.73 -8.42
C ILE A 46 -5.29 -10.56 -8.92
N SER A 47 -5.35 -10.88 -10.22
CA SER A 47 -6.40 -11.74 -10.76
C SER A 47 -6.37 -13.17 -10.21
N LYS A 48 -5.18 -13.73 -9.95
CA LYS A 48 -5.03 -15.09 -9.38
C LYS A 48 -5.41 -15.18 -7.91
N VAL A 49 -5.24 -14.10 -7.13
CA VAL A 49 -5.56 -14.08 -5.70
C VAL A 49 -7.01 -13.67 -5.42
N ARG A 50 -7.77 -13.30 -6.46
CA ARG A 50 -9.19 -12.96 -6.37
C ARG A 50 -10.04 -14.00 -5.62
N PRO A 51 -9.91 -15.32 -5.85
CA PRO A 51 -10.69 -16.31 -5.07
C PRO A 51 -10.38 -16.28 -3.57
N VAL A 52 -9.14 -15.92 -3.19
CA VAL A 52 -8.74 -15.77 -1.78
C VAL A 52 -9.39 -14.53 -1.18
N LEU A 53 -9.42 -13.43 -1.94
CA LEU A 53 -10.11 -12.19 -1.55
C LEU A 53 -11.61 -12.44 -1.32
N GLU A 54 -12.29 -13.05 -2.28
CA GLU A 54 -13.71 -13.42 -2.18
C GLU A 54 -13.98 -14.34 -0.98
N GLY A 55 -13.16 -15.39 -0.83
CA GLY A 55 -13.26 -16.31 0.31
C GLY A 55 -13.06 -15.64 1.67
N THR A 56 -12.13 -14.67 1.74
CA THR A 56 -11.86 -13.93 2.99
C THR A 56 -13.00 -12.98 3.33
N VAL A 57 -13.51 -12.22 2.36
CA VAL A 57 -14.65 -11.31 2.56
C VAL A 57 -15.89 -12.11 2.99
N ARG A 58 -16.14 -13.27 2.37
CA ARG A 58 -17.25 -14.17 2.72
C ARG A 58 -17.08 -14.84 4.09
N ALA A 59 -15.85 -15.09 4.54
CA ALA A 59 -15.59 -15.64 5.87
C ALA A 59 -15.76 -14.60 6.99
N LEU A 60 -15.42 -13.34 6.72
CA LEU A 60 -15.56 -12.24 7.68
C LEU A 60 -17.00 -11.75 7.80
N TYR A 61 -17.76 -11.79 6.69
CA TYR A 61 -19.10 -11.22 6.61
C TYR A 61 -20.11 -12.25 6.12
N SER A 62 -21.14 -12.47 6.94
CA SER A 62 -22.26 -13.37 6.65
C SER A 62 -23.54 -12.58 6.37
N LYS A 63 -24.60 -13.30 5.98
CA LYS A 63 -25.95 -12.75 5.77
C LYS A 63 -26.53 -12.02 7.00
N GLU A 64 -26.02 -12.26 8.20
CA GLU A 64 -26.57 -11.63 9.41
C GLU A 64 -25.77 -10.41 9.88
N ASN A 65 -24.52 -10.26 9.44
CA ASN A 65 -23.56 -9.31 10.01
C ASN A 65 -22.89 -8.40 8.98
N PHE A 66 -23.50 -8.22 7.81
CA PHE A 66 -22.94 -7.34 6.78
C PHE A 66 -23.10 -5.86 7.17
N PRO A 67 -22.01 -5.07 7.27
CA PRO A 67 -22.07 -3.73 7.80
C PRO A 67 -22.62 -2.74 6.77
N ARG A 68 -23.26 -1.67 7.24
CA ARG A 68 -23.74 -0.58 6.37
C ARG A 68 -22.60 0.30 5.81
N TYR A 69 -21.50 0.36 6.56
CA TYR A 69 -20.28 1.07 6.21
C TYR A 69 -19.16 0.05 6.16
N PHE A 70 -18.39 0.05 5.10
CA PHE A 70 -17.34 -0.94 4.90
C PHE A 70 -16.05 -0.21 4.51
N SER A 71 -15.03 -0.36 5.35
CA SER A 71 -13.78 0.39 5.28
C SER A 71 -12.62 -0.54 4.97
N VAL A 72 -11.96 -0.32 3.83
CA VAL A 72 -10.87 -1.19 3.35
C VAL A 72 -9.59 -0.40 3.13
N ALA A 73 -8.44 -1.07 3.26
CA ALA A 73 -7.14 -0.47 2.95
C ALA A 73 -6.32 -1.36 2.02
N ASP A 74 -5.63 -0.74 1.06
CA ASP A 74 -4.57 -1.37 0.26
C ASP A 74 -3.22 -0.84 0.76
N LEU A 75 -2.44 -1.70 1.43
CA LEU A 75 -1.16 -1.35 2.05
C LEU A 75 0.00 -1.60 1.08
N GLY A 76 0.68 -0.52 0.67
CA GLY A 76 1.69 -0.53 -0.38
C GLY A 76 1.07 -0.52 -1.77
N CYS A 77 0.17 0.44 -2.00
CA CYS A 77 -0.68 0.53 -3.18
C CYS A 77 0.10 0.92 -4.45
N SER A 78 1.31 1.47 -4.32
CA SER A 78 2.12 2.03 -5.40
C SER A 78 1.38 3.15 -6.15
N SER A 79 1.74 3.39 -7.40
CA SER A 79 1.14 4.35 -8.31
C SER A 79 0.73 3.70 -9.63
N GLY A 80 -0.27 4.29 -10.29
CA GLY A 80 -0.69 3.90 -11.64
C GLY A 80 -1.90 2.95 -11.66
N PRO A 81 -2.17 2.27 -12.80
CA PRO A 81 -3.44 1.62 -13.04
C PRO A 81 -3.64 0.41 -12.12
N ASN A 82 -2.55 -0.25 -11.73
CA ASN A 82 -2.58 -1.41 -10.88
C ASN A 82 -3.17 -1.13 -9.49
N THR A 83 -2.90 0.06 -8.93
CA THR A 83 -3.50 0.50 -7.66
C THR A 83 -5.03 0.45 -7.72
N LEU A 84 -5.59 0.97 -8.82
CA LEU A 84 -7.04 1.02 -9.02
C LEU A 84 -7.61 -0.32 -9.46
N ILE A 85 -6.83 -1.20 -10.08
CA ILE A 85 -7.24 -2.59 -10.36
C ILE A 85 -7.44 -3.35 -9.05
N VAL A 86 -6.51 -3.26 -8.09
CA VAL A 86 -6.69 -3.87 -6.75
C VAL A 86 -7.96 -3.35 -6.09
N THR A 87 -8.14 -2.02 -6.14
CA THR A 87 -9.34 -1.37 -5.61
C THR A 87 -10.62 -1.90 -6.25
N TYR A 88 -10.63 -2.06 -7.58
CA TYR A 88 -11.76 -2.62 -8.30
C TYR A 88 -12.08 -4.06 -7.86
N GLU A 89 -11.07 -4.92 -7.77
CA GLU A 89 -11.27 -6.32 -7.37
C GLU A 89 -11.80 -6.43 -5.93
N MET A 90 -11.36 -5.57 -5.01
CA MET A 90 -11.93 -5.48 -3.66
C MET A 90 -13.39 -5.07 -3.70
N ILE A 91 -13.73 -4.03 -4.45
CA ILE A 91 -15.13 -3.59 -4.61
C ILE A 91 -15.97 -4.72 -5.21
N ASP A 92 -15.47 -5.38 -6.25
CA ASP A 92 -16.20 -6.44 -6.95
C ASP A 92 -16.46 -7.65 -6.06
N ALA A 93 -15.49 -8.05 -5.23
CA ALA A 93 -15.69 -9.12 -4.25
C ALA A 93 -16.77 -8.77 -3.22
N ILE A 94 -16.78 -7.52 -2.73
CA ILE A 94 -17.78 -7.04 -1.77
C ILE A 94 -19.17 -6.99 -2.42
N VAL A 95 -19.28 -6.47 -3.65
CA VAL A 95 -20.53 -6.45 -4.42
C VAL A 95 -21.05 -7.86 -4.70
N GLY A 96 -20.16 -8.77 -5.07
CA GLY A 96 -20.48 -10.19 -5.26
C GLY A 96 -21.10 -10.80 -4.01
N LEU A 97 -20.50 -10.55 -2.84
CA LEU A 97 -21.05 -11.01 -1.56
C LEU A 97 -22.44 -10.41 -1.27
N CYS A 98 -22.64 -9.11 -1.51
CA CYS A 98 -23.95 -8.47 -1.33
C CYS A 98 -25.03 -9.12 -2.20
N ARG A 99 -24.73 -9.38 -3.49
CA ARG A 99 -25.65 -10.04 -4.42
C ARG A 99 -26.02 -11.45 -3.96
N GLU A 100 -25.04 -12.23 -3.50
CA GLU A 100 -25.26 -13.60 -3.03
C GLU A 100 -26.08 -13.68 -1.74
N THR A 101 -25.87 -12.73 -0.83
CA THR A 101 -26.52 -12.72 0.48
C THR A 101 -27.84 -11.95 0.49
N GLY A 102 -28.12 -11.18 -0.56
CA GLY A 102 -29.31 -10.33 -0.68
C GLY A 102 -29.20 -9.02 0.11
N HIS A 103 -27.98 -8.59 0.45
CA HIS A 103 -27.76 -7.33 1.15
C HIS A 103 -27.75 -6.13 0.20
N SER A 104 -28.17 -4.98 0.72
CA SER A 104 -27.96 -3.70 0.07
C SER A 104 -26.45 -3.40 -0.01
N PRO A 105 -25.96 -2.81 -1.11
CA PRO A 105 -24.57 -2.36 -1.20
C PRO A 105 -24.20 -1.41 -0.06
N PRO A 106 -23.05 -1.61 0.61
CA PRO A 106 -22.62 -0.73 1.70
C PRO A 106 -22.09 0.59 1.15
N GLU A 107 -22.02 1.59 2.02
CA GLU A 107 -21.12 2.71 1.81
C GLU A 107 -19.67 2.23 1.97
N LEU A 108 -18.86 2.44 0.94
CA LEU A 108 -17.49 1.94 0.88
C LEU A 108 -16.48 3.07 1.02
N THR A 109 -15.50 2.90 1.89
CA THR A 109 -14.29 3.74 1.91
C THR A 109 -13.07 2.88 1.64
N VAL A 110 -12.26 3.26 0.66
CA VAL A 110 -11.00 2.62 0.28
C VAL A 110 -9.84 3.56 0.61
N PHE A 111 -8.92 3.10 1.45
CA PHE A 111 -7.69 3.80 1.77
C PHE A 111 -6.53 3.24 0.96
N LEU A 112 -5.97 4.07 0.08
CA LEU A 112 -4.73 3.78 -0.64
C LEU A 112 -3.56 4.19 0.25
N ASN A 113 -2.84 3.22 0.81
CA ASN A 113 -1.67 3.47 1.63
C ASN A 113 -0.38 3.18 0.85
N ASP A 114 0.57 4.09 0.96
CA ASP A 114 1.96 3.88 0.58
C ASP A 114 2.84 4.87 1.36
N LEU A 115 4.15 4.81 1.18
CA LEU A 115 5.09 5.75 1.77
C LEU A 115 4.82 7.19 1.27
N PRO A 116 5.15 8.22 2.08
CA PRO A 116 4.88 9.62 1.70
C PRO A 116 5.54 10.07 0.38
N SER A 117 6.60 9.40 -0.05
CA SER A 117 7.29 9.64 -1.32
C SER A 117 6.58 9.07 -2.56
N ASN A 118 5.52 8.28 -2.36
CA ASN A 118 4.76 7.69 -3.47
C ASN A 118 4.00 8.76 -4.28
N ASP A 119 3.78 8.48 -5.57
CA ASP A 119 3.08 9.39 -6.47
C ASP A 119 1.56 9.18 -6.39
N PHE A 120 0.96 9.66 -5.31
CA PHE A 120 -0.51 9.67 -5.13
C PHE A 120 -1.22 10.57 -6.16
N ASN A 121 -0.53 11.58 -6.70
CA ASN A 121 -1.13 12.49 -7.68
C ASN A 121 -1.54 11.76 -8.96
N THR A 122 -0.73 10.81 -9.41
CA THR A 122 -1.09 9.95 -10.55
C THR A 122 -2.34 9.13 -10.24
N ASN A 123 -2.47 8.57 -9.03
CA ASN A 123 -3.66 7.80 -8.64
C ASN A 123 -4.91 8.70 -8.61
N PHE A 124 -4.82 9.88 -8.01
CA PHE A 124 -5.95 10.80 -7.90
C PHE A 124 -6.41 11.36 -9.25
N LYS A 125 -5.49 11.56 -10.21
CA LYS A 125 -5.84 11.95 -11.58
C LYS A 125 -6.63 10.88 -12.32
N LEU A 126 -6.47 9.60 -11.96
CA LEU A 126 -7.18 8.47 -12.58
C LEU A 126 -8.56 8.20 -11.94
N LEU A 127 -8.86 8.78 -10.77
CA LEU A 127 -10.12 8.53 -10.05
C LEU A 127 -11.39 8.88 -10.85
N PRO A 128 -11.46 10.00 -11.61
CA PRO A 128 -12.66 10.31 -12.40
C PRO A 128 -13.03 9.20 -13.39
N ASP A 129 -12.04 8.72 -14.15
CA ASP A 129 -12.23 7.64 -15.13
C ASP A 129 -12.58 6.31 -14.43
N PHE A 130 -11.95 6.05 -13.28
CA PHE A 130 -12.26 4.89 -12.45
C PHE A 130 -13.71 4.87 -11.99
N TYR A 131 -14.22 5.99 -11.43
CA TYR A 131 -15.62 6.07 -10.99
C TYR A 131 -16.60 5.97 -12.17
N ALA A 132 -16.27 6.54 -13.32
CA ALA A 132 -17.09 6.41 -14.53
C ALA A 132 -17.17 4.95 -15.00
N MET A 133 -16.03 4.24 -15.00
CA MET A 133 -15.97 2.81 -15.30
C MET A 133 -16.76 1.99 -14.27
N LEU A 134 -16.58 2.23 -12.98
CA LEU A 134 -17.26 1.50 -11.91
C LEU A 134 -18.79 1.65 -12.02
N LYS A 135 -19.27 2.87 -12.28
CA LYS A 135 -20.70 3.14 -12.52
C LYS A 135 -21.20 2.45 -13.79
N LYS A 136 -20.42 2.43 -14.87
CA LYS A 136 -20.80 1.76 -16.12
C LYS A 136 -20.92 0.25 -15.94
N GLU A 137 -20.00 -0.37 -15.21
CA GLU A 137 -19.92 -1.83 -15.10
C GLU A 137 -20.77 -2.42 -13.98
N LYS A 138 -20.93 -1.69 -12.86
CA LYS A 138 -21.67 -2.18 -11.69
C LYS A 138 -23.01 -1.47 -11.47
N GLY A 139 -23.24 -0.32 -12.10
CA GLY A 139 -24.49 0.42 -11.97
C GLY A 139 -24.84 0.73 -10.52
N ASN A 140 -26.04 0.33 -10.10
CA ASN A 140 -26.55 0.54 -8.75
C ASN A 140 -26.10 -0.54 -7.75
N ASP A 141 -25.32 -1.53 -8.18
CA ASP A 141 -24.86 -2.61 -7.29
C ASP A 141 -23.67 -2.16 -6.42
N VAL A 142 -23.13 -0.97 -6.67
CA VAL A 142 -22.14 -0.31 -5.83
C VAL A 142 -22.83 0.84 -5.10
N GLY A 143 -22.72 0.85 -3.77
CA GLY A 143 -23.15 1.97 -2.94
C GLY A 143 -22.23 3.18 -3.11
N PRO A 144 -22.42 4.24 -2.31
CA PRO A 144 -21.46 5.35 -2.29
C PRO A 144 -20.04 4.83 -2.03
N CYS A 145 -19.08 5.21 -2.89
CA CYS A 145 -17.71 4.73 -2.82
C CYS A 145 -16.75 5.91 -2.76
N PHE A 146 -15.89 5.93 -1.74
CA PHE A 146 -14.92 6.99 -1.49
C PHE A 146 -13.51 6.42 -1.47
N ILE A 147 -12.62 7.01 -2.25
CA ILE A 147 -11.21 6.62 -2.30
C ILE A 147 -10.38 7.76 -1.72
N ALA A 148 -9.53 7.44 -0.73
CA ALA A 148 -8.66 8.39 -0.04
C ALA A 148 -7.22 7.88 0.02
N GLY A 149 -6.25 8.79 0.00
CA GLY A 149 -4.85 8.43 0.27
C GLY A 149 -4.54 8.45 1.75
N MET A 150 -3.73 7.49 2.21
CA MET A 150 -3.24 7.40 3.59
C MET A 150 -1.71 7.26 3.59
N PRO A 151 -0.96 8.36 3.45
CA PRO A 151 0.50 8.30 3.35
C PRO A 151 1.14 7.93 4.69
N GLY A 152 2.06 6.97 4.66
CA GLY A 152 2.81 6.54 5.83
C GLY A 152 3.29 5.09 5.72
N SER A 153 4.27 4.75 6.54
CA SER A 153 4.76 3.38 6.66
C SER A 153 3.73 2.49 7.37
N PHE A 154 3.33 1.40 6.72
CA PHE A 154 2.46 0.39 7.34
C PHE A 154 3.15 -0.42 8.45
N TYR A 155 4.45 -0.19 8.71
CA TYR A 155 5.12 -0.67 9.92
C TYR A 155 4.80 0.17 11.16
N GLY A 156 4.21 1.35 10.98
CA GLY A 156 3.65 2.18 12.04
C GLY A 156 2.12 2.08 12.11
N ARG A 157 1.52 2.81 13.05
CA ARG A 157 0.06 2.96 13.10
C ARG A 157 -0.39 3.94 12.03
N LEU A 158 -1.22 3.46 11.11
CA LEU A 158 -1.90 4.30 10.12
C LEU A 158 -3.31 4.65 10.59
N PHE A 159 -4.08 3.67 11.06
CA PHE A 159 -5.50 3.83 11.33
C PHE A 159 -5.83 3.83 12.83
N PRO A 160 -6.94 4.49 13.23
CA PRO A 160 -7.54 4.30 14.54
C PRO A 160 -7.86 2.83 14.82
N SER A 161 -8.00 2.48 16.09
CA SER A 161 -8.43 1.13 16.46
C SER A 161 -9.86 0.87 16.00
N LYS A 162 -10.11 -0.34 15.44
CA LYS A 162 -11.45 -0.79 14.98
C LYS A 162 -12.07 0.07 13.87
N SER A 163 -11.25 0.66 13.01
CA SER A 163 -11.73 1.52 11.91
C SER A 163 -11.56 0.92 10.52
N LEU A 164 -11.11 -0.33 10.41
CA LEU A 164 -10.97 -1.06 9.15
C LEU A 164 -11.66 -2.41 9.26
N ASP A 165 -12.41 -2.73 8.22
CA ASP A 165 -13.14 -3.98 8.01
C ASP A 165 -12.27 -5.02 7.29
N PHE A 166 -11.47 -4.55 6.33
CA PHE A 166 -10.62 -5.41 5.53
C PHE A 166 -9.30 -4.73 5.14
N VAL A 167 -8.23 -5.52 5.04
CA VAL A 167 -6.90 -5.04 4.66
C VAL A 167 -6.33 -5.95 3.60
N HIS A 168 -5.95 -5.35 2.48
CA HIS A 168 -5.22 -5.98 1.40
C HIS A 168 -3.77 -5.48 1.37
N SER A 169 -2.85 -6.35 0.96
CA SER A 169 -1.46 -6.00 0.73
C SER A 169 -0.86 -7.01 -0.24
N SER A 170 -0.32 -6.54 -1.36
CA SER A 170 0.28 -7.39 -2.38
C SER A 170 1.62 -6.82 -2.82
N TYR A 171 2.66 -7.65 -2.82
CA TYR A 171 4.03 -7.25 -3.19
C TYR A 171 4.59 -6.02 -2.44
N SER A 172 4.17 -5.80 -1.19
CA SER A 172 4.70 -4.71 -0.37
C SER A 172 5.29 -5.17 0.97
N VAL A 173 4.72 -6.21 1.60
CA VAL A 173 5.18 -6.73 2.91
C VAL A 173 6.62 -7.27 2.94
N HIS A 174 7.20 -7.58 1.77
CA HIS A 174 8.58 -8.08 1.69
C HIS A 174 9.63 -6.97 1.84
N TRP A 175 9.23 -5.69 1.71
CA TRP A 175 10.12 -4.56 1.90
C TRP A 175 10.37 -4.30 3.38
N LEU A 176 11.61 -4.47 3.83
CA LEU A 176 11.97 -4.31 5.26
C LEU A 176 11.99 -2.84 5.69
N SER A 177 11.61 -2.57 6.94
CA SER A 177 11.64 -1.22 7.53
C SER A 177 13.04 -0.63 7.70
N LYS A 178 14.07 -1.49 7.77
CA LYS A 178 15.48 -1.12 7.89
C LYS A 178 16.33 -2.13 7.13
N VAL A 179 17.45 -1.65 6.58
CA VAL A 179 18.48 -2.52 6.02
C VAL A 179 19.17 -3.27 7.16
N SER A 180 19.36 -4.58 7.02
CA SER A 180 20.16 -5.36 7.96
C SER A 180 21.58 -4.83 8.01
N ILE A 181 22.13 -4.66 9.22
CA ILE A 181 23.49 -4.13 9.42
C ILE A 181 24.57 -5.01 8.75
N PHE A 182 24.26 -6.30 8.52
CA PHE A 182 25.13 -7.22 7.79
C PHE A 182 25.20 -6.90 6.29
N THR A 183 24.11 -6.43 5.68
CA THR A 183 24.06 -6.04 4.26
C THR A 183 24.84 -4.74 4.00
N LEU A 184 24.74 -3.77 4.92
CA LEU A 184 25.48 -2.50 4.84
C LEU A 184 27.01 -2.70 4.85
N LYS A 185 27.52 -3.65 5.64
CA LYS A 185 28.96 -3.97 5.68
C LYS A 185 29.47 -4.49 4.34
N ASN A 186 28.68 -5.29 3.62
CA ASN A 186 29.07 -5.84 2.32
C ASN A 186 29.02 -4.79 1.20
N ILE A 187 28.07 -3.85 1.25
CA ILE A 187 27.99 -2.75 0.26
C ILE A 187 29.18 -1.78 0.42
N ILE A 188 29.52 -1.41 1.66
CA ILE A 188 30.69 -0.55 1.93
C ILE A 188 32.00 -1.27 1.52
N ALA A 189 32.11 -2.58 1.77
CA ALA A 189 33.26 -3.36 1.34
C ALA A 189 33.39 -3.42 -0.20
N LEU A 190 32.28 -3.53 -0.93
CA LEU A 190 32.30 -3.50 -2.40
C LEU A 190 32.64 -2.12 -2.97
N GLN A 191 32.19 -1.04 -2.34
CA GLN A 191 32.54 0.32 -2.76
C GLN A 191 34.06 0.58 -2.60
N LEU A 192 34.63 0.17 -1.46
CA LEU A 192 36.07 0.29 -1.19
C LEU A 192 36.96 -0.56 -2.12
N VAL A 193 36.44 -1.66 -2.67
CA VAL A 193 37.15 -2.51 -3.63
C VAL A 193 37.08 -1.96 -5.06
N ASN A 194 36.04 -1.19 -5.40
CA ASN A 194 35.91 -0.55 -6.70
C ASN A 194 36.61 0.82 -6.79
N ASP A 195 36.99 1.40 -5.65
CA ASP A 195 37.74 2.66 -5.54
C ASP A 195 39.27 2.45 -5.40
N LEU A 196 39.76 1.21 -5.60
CA LEU A 196 41.18 0.83 -5.69
C LEU A 196 41.57 0.46 -7.12
#